data_AF-A0A1A8L7Y3-F1
#
_entry.id   AF-A0A1A8L7Y3-F1
#
_cell.length_a   1.000
_cell.length_b   1.000
_cell.length_c   1.000
_cell.angle_alpha   90.00
_cell.angle_beta   90.00
_cell.angle_gamma   90.00
#
_symmetry.space_group_name_H-M   'P 1'
#
loop_
_entity.id
_entity.type
_entity.pdbx_description
1 polymer ?
#
loop_
_entity_poly.entity_id
_entity_poly.type
_entity_poly.pdbx_seq_one_letter_code
_entity_poly.pdbx_strand_id
1 'polypeptide(L)' 'PKPLKVHPVFHVSQLRPVRTFLLAPPLDPDPPPRGVGEDGLFTVQRLLDARRYGRGWQYLVDWADYG' A
#
# COMPACT_ATOMS: atom_id res chain seq x y z
N PRO A 1 3.20 -27.64 -0.33
CA PRO A 1 2.12 -26.76 0.16
C PRO A 1 0.88 -27.56 0.59
N LYS A 2 0.39 -27.37 1.84
CA LYS A 2 -0.87 -27.99 2.28
C LYS A 2 -2.04 -27.21 1.65
N PRO A 3 -3.09 -27.88 1.14
CA PRO A 3 -4.26 -27.18 0.61
C PRO A 3 -4.91 -26.35 1.72
N LEU A 4 -5.13 -25.06 1.46
CA LEU A 4 -5.88 -24.20 2.35
C LEU A 4 -7.32 -24.71 2.39
N LYS A 5 -7.84 -25.00 3.60
CA LYS A 5 -9.23 -25.39 3.82
C LYS A 5 -10.13 -24.16 3.67
N VAL A 6 -10.28 -23.67 2.44
CA VAL A 6 -11.20 -22.59 2.10
C VAL A 6 -12.55 -23.21 1.78
N HIS A 7 -13.58 -22.83 2.53
CA HIS A 7 -14.95 -23.26 2.26
C HIS A 7 -15.56 -22.38 1.16
N PRO A 8 -16.27 -22.96 0.17
CA PRO A 8 -16.83 -22.20 -0.96
C PRO A 8 -18.09 -21.40 -0.57
N VAL A 9 -18.54 -21.51 0.67
CA VAL A 9 -19.71 -20.79 1.20
C VAL A 9 -19.23 -19.70 2.14
N PHE A 10 -19.62 -18.46 1.85
CA PHE A 10 -19.39 -17.33 2.74
C PHE A 10 -20.74 -16.71 3.12
N HIS A 11 -20.83 -16.16 4.32
CA HIS A 11 -22.06 -15.57 4.82
C HIS A 11 -22.18 -14.10 4.38
N VAL A 12 -23.19 -13.78 3.56
CA VAL A 12 -23.37 -12.43 2.96
C VAL A 12 -23.47 -11.31 3.99
N SER A 13 -23.99 -11.60 5.20
CA SER A 13 -24.08 -10.59 6.27
C SER A 13 -22.74 -10.14 6.85
N GLN A 14 -21.64 -10.86 6.55
CA GLN A 14 -20.30 -10.47 6.99
C GLN A 14 -19.64 -9.48 6.03
N LEU A 15 -20.26 -9.19 4.87
CA LEU A 15 -19.75 -8.15 3.98
C LEU A 15 -19.98 -6.78 4.61
N ARG A 16 -18.93 -5.97 4.61
CA ARG A 16 -19.08 -4.53 4.87
C ARG A 16 -19.80 -3.91 3.66
N PRO A 17 -20.92 -3.19 3.85
CA PRO A 17 -21.58 -2.50 2.76
C PRO A 17 -20.65 -1.47 2.11
N VAL A 18 -20.60 -1.44 0.78
CA VAL A 18 -19.91 -0.38 0.04
C VAL A 18 -20.69 0.91 0.23
N ARG A 19 -20.03 1.96 0.71
CA ARG A 19 -20.59 3.31 0.80
C ARG A 19 -19.90 4.18 -0.24
N THR A 20 -20.60 4.49 -1.32
CA THR A 20 -20.11 5.40 -2.35
C THR A 20 -20.63 6.81 -2.04
N PHE A 21 -19.75 7.74 -1.72
CA PHE A 21 -20.11 9.13 -1.49
C PHE A 21 -20.20 9.86 -2.83
N LEU A 22 -21.41 10.13 -3.32
CA LEU A 22 -21.65 10.81 -4.60
C LEU A 22 -21.15 12.27 -4.64
N LEU A 23 -20.88 12.86 -3.48
CA LEU A 23 -20.38 14.22 -3.31
C LEU A 23 -18.87 14.29 -3.08
N ALA A 24 -18.20 13.13 -2.96
CA ALA A 24 -16.74 13.13 -2.91
C ALA A 24 -16.23 13.46 -4.32
N PRO A 25 -15.33 14.45 -4.49
CA PRO A 25 -14.58 14.56 -5.73
C PRO A 25 -13.89 13.21 -6.00
N PRO A 26 -13.72 12.81 -7.27
CA PRO A 26 -12.90 11.66 -7.59
C PRO A 26 -11.59 11.77 -6.81
N LEU A 27 -11.26 10.75 -6.01
CA LEU A 27 -9.96 10.72 -5.36
C LEU A 27 -8.94 10.77 -6.48
N ASP A 28 -8.09 11.79 -6.48
CA ASP A 28 -6.98 11.83 -7.42
C ASP A 28 -6.23 10.51 -7.26
N PRO A 29 -5.98 9.78 -8.37
CA PRO A 29 -5.23 8.55 -8.26
C PRO A 29 -3.90 8.88 -7.59
N ASP A 30 -3.52 8.10 -6.58
CA ASP A 30 -2.20 8.22 -5.99
C ASP A 30 -1.20 8.26 -7.15
N PRO A 31 -0.32 9.28 -7.21
CA PRO A 31 0.59 9.41 -8.33
C PRO A 31 1.31 8.06 -8.47
N PRO A 32 1.40 7.51 -9.70
CA PRO A 32 2.11 6.26 -9.90
C PRO A 32 3.48 6.44 -9.27
N PRO A 33 4.02 5.42 -8.55
CA PRO A 33 5.36 5.52 -7.98
C PRO A 33 6.31 5.87 -9.12
N ARG A 34 6.67 7.14 -9.23
CA ARG A 34 7.57 7.64 -10.25
C ARG A 34 8.91 7.08 -9.83
N GLY A 35 9.42 6.09 -10.55
CA GLY A 35 10.82 5.72 -10.45
C GLY A 35 11.62 6.93 -10.92
N VAL A 36 12.16 7.72 -9.99
CA VAL A 36 13.13 8.75 -10.34
C VAL A 36 14.46 8.04 -10.45
N GLY A 37 14.91 7.89 -11.69
CA GLY A 37 16.10 7.14 -12.08
C GLY A 37 15.74 6.09 -13.12
N GLU A 38 16.29 6.21 -14.33
CA GLU A 38 16.25 5.16 -15.36
C GLU A 38 16.93 3.85 -14.87
N ASP A 39 17.66 3.94 -13.75
CA ASP A 39 18.58 2.92 -13.26
C ASP A 39 18.08 2.16 -12.02
N GLY A 40 16.91 2.54 -11.47
CA GLY A 40 16.35 1.95 -10.25
C GLY A 40 17.15 2.24 -8.96
N LEU A 41 18.08 3.20 -9.01
CA LEU A 41 18.86 3.67 -7.87
C LEU A 41 18.22 4.94 -7.30
N PHE A 42 17.96 4.93 -6.00
CA PHE A 42 17.32 6.02 -5.30
C PHE A 42 18.25 6.57 -4.22
N THR A 43 18.43 7.89 -4.14
CA THR A 43 19.19 8.53 -3.07
C THR A 43 18.29 8.74 -1.86
N VAL A 44 18.65 8.11 -0.74
CA VAL A 44 17.98 8.30 0.54
C VAL A 44 18.50 9.58 1.19
N GLN A 45 17.61 10.55 1.45
CA GLN A 45 17.95 11.74 2.24
C GLN A 45 17.96 11.39 3.73
N ARG A 46 16.90 10.73 4.22
CA ARG A 46 16.78 10.34 5.63
C ARG A 46 15.79 9.19 5.84
N LEU A 47 15.94 8.42 6.91
CA LEU A 47 14.90 7.51 7.39
C LEU A 47 14.01 8.23 8.42
N LEU A 48 12.71 8.27 8.18
CA LEU A 48 11.75 8.96 9.03
C LEU A 48 11.19 8.04 10.12
N ASP A 49 10.96 6.77 9.80
CA ASP A 49 10.37 5.83 10.73
C ASP A 49 10.73 4.38 10.35
N ALA A 50 10.60 3.47 11.32
CA ALA A 50 10.82 2.04 11.15
C ALA A 50 9.72 1.25 11.86
N ARG A 51 9.12 0.29 11.15
CA ARG A 51 8.09 -0.59 11.71
C ARG A 51 8.36 -2.06 11.41
N ARG A 52 7.91 -2.94 12.30
CA ARG A 52 7.90 -4.38 12.05
C ARG A 52 6.71 -4.76 11.16
N TYR A 53 6.98 -5.47 10.06
CA TYR A 53 5.95 -6.03 9.19
C TYR A 53 6.26 -7.50 8.90
N GLY A 54 5.41 -8.39 9.40
CA GLY A 54 5.63 -9.83 9.32
C GLY A 54 6.95 -10.24 9.99
N ARG A 55 7.86 -10.82 9.21
CA ARG A 55 9.20 -11.26 9.67
C ARG A 55 10.30 -10.23 9.42
N GLY A 56 9.97 -9.07 8.86
CA GLY A 56 10.95 -8.07 8.44
C GLY A 56 10.66 -6.67 9.00
N TRP A 57 11.51 -5.74 8.59
CA TRP A 57 11.37 -4.31 8.85
C TRP A 57 10.92 -3.60 7.58
N GLN A 58 10.08 -2.60 7.75
CA GLN A 58 9.74 -1.61 6.75
C GLN A 58 10.21 -0.25 7.26
N TYR A 59 10.77 0.55 6.37
CA TYR A 59 11.25 1.89 6.68
C TYR A 59 10.44 2.91 5.91
N LEU A 60 10.06 3.99 6.59
CA LEU A 60 9.58 5.19 5.93
C LEU A 60 10.81 6.00 5.52
N VAL A 61 11.02 6.11 4.22
CA VAL A 61 12.21 6.72 3.62
C VAL A 61 11.83 8.09 3.06
N ASP A 62 12.58 9.11 3.47
CA ASP A 62 12.63 10.42 2.85
C ASP A 62 13.63 10.34 1.69
N TRP A 63 13.13 10.40 0.46
CA TRP A 63 13.95 10.32 -0.75
C TRP A 63 14.39 11.72 -1.15
N ALA A 64 15.66 11.87 -1.56
CA ALA A 64 16.13 13.13 -2.13
C ALA A 64 15.31 13.44 -3.39
N ASP A 65 14.89 14.71 -3.55
CA ASP A 65 14.11 15.22 -4.68
C ASP A 65 12.63 14.77 -4.75
N TYR A 66 12.06 14.21 -3.66
CA TYR A 66 10.64 13.80 -3.56
C TYR A 66 9.80 14.66 -2.59
N GLY A 67 10.32 15.82 -2.16
CA GLY A 67 9.65 16.76 -1.25
C GLY A 67 8.45 17.48 -1.84
#